data_AF-A0A535AMB2-F1
#
_entry.id   AF-A0A535AMB2-F1
#
_cell.length_a   1.000
_cell.length_b   1.000
_cell.length_c   1.000
_cell.angle_alpha   90.00
_cell.angle_beta   90.00
_cell.angle_gamma   90.00
#
_symmetry.space_group_name_H-M   'P 1'
#
loop_
_entity.id
_entity.type
_entity.pdbx_description
1 polymer ?
#
loop_
_entity_poly.entity_id
_entity_poly.type
_entity_poly.pdbx_seq_one_letter_code
_entity_poly.pdbx_strand_id
1 'polypeptide(L)'
;MIIDVHGHVSAPTELWAYKANLLSARGAHGRGGVNVSDDEIRAAANRKENWAKGHLDYMRDHGTDVQLISPRPFQLMQSEKPAKLVHWFTEECN
;
A
#
# COMPACT_ATOMS: atom_id res chain seq x y z
N MET A 1 -1.81 25.56 7.20
CA MET A 1 -1.22 24.36 6.61
C MET A 1 -0.99 23.33 7.71
N ILE A 2 -1.69 22.20 7.65
CA ILE A 2 -1.58 21.05 8.55
C ILE A 2 -0.91 19.92 7.78
N ILE A 3 0.21 19.44 8.31
CA ILE A 3 0.94 18.28 7.79
C ILE A 3 0.77 17.12 8.76
N ASP A 4 0.13 16.05 8.30
CA ASP A 4 0.06 14.81 9.05
C ASP A 4 1.28 13.93 8.71
N VAL A 5 2.10 13.66 9.72
CA VAL A 5 3.38 12.95 9.57
C VAL A 5 3.23 11.43 9.68
N HIS A 6 2.03 10.91 9.98
CA HIS A 6 1.79 9.48 10.18
C HIS A 6 0.55 9.01 9.42
N GLY A 7 0.70 8.89 8.10
CA GLY A 7 -0.23 8.19 7.22
C GLY A 7 0.27 6.81 6.79
N HIS A 8 -0.67 5.97 6.36
CA HIS A 8 -0.37 4.73 5.66
C HIS A 8 -1.10 4.67 4.33
N VAL A 9 -0.45 4.11 3.31
CA VAL A 9 -0.99 4.05 1.94
C VAL A 9 -2.34 3.32 1.87
N SER A 10 -3.27 3.89 1.10
CA SER A 10 -4.49 3.22 0.62
C SER A 10 -4.22 2.70 -0.78
N ALA A 11 -3.68 1.49 -0.87
CA ALA A 11 -3.25 0.89 -2.13
C ALA A 11 -4.37 0.08 -2.82
N PRO A 12 -4.31 -0.06 -4.15
CA PRO A 12 -5.14 -1.03 -4.88
C PRO A 12 -4.98 -2.46 -4.34
N THR A 13 -5.98 -3.31 -4.58
CA THR A 13 -6.02 -4.68 -4.05
C THR A 13 -4.85 -5.53 -4.58
N GLU A 14 -4.37 -5.20 -5.77
CA GLU A 14 -3.31 -5.85 -6.52
C GLU A 14 -1.98 -5.86 -5.76
N LEU A 15 -1.68 -4.83 -4.96
CA LEU A 15 -0.49 -4.80 -4.11
C LEU A 15 -0.53 -5.95 -3.07
N TRP A 16 -1.70 -6.20 -2.49
CA TRP A 16 -1.88 -7.27 -1.51
C TRP A 16 -1.91 -8.65 -2.18
N ALA A 17 -2.46 -8.74 -3.40
CA ALA A 17 -2.39 -9.95 -4.21
C ALA A 17 -0.95 -10.29 -4.62
N TYR A 18 -0.14 -9.29 -4.96
CA TYR A 18 1.29 -9.44 -5.24
C TYR A 18 2.04 -10.03 -4.04
N LYS A 19 1.80 -9.52 -2.83
CA LYS A 19 2.33 -10.13 -1.59
C LYS A 19 1.96 -11.60 -1.48
N ALA A 20 0.69 -11.95 -1.70
CA ALA A 20 0.23 -13.33 -1.60
C ALA A 20 0.94 -14.24 -2.63
N ASN A 21 1.14 -13.75 -3.86
CA ASN A 21 1.87 -14.47 -4.90
C ASN A 21 3.36 -14.67 -4.56
N LEU A 22 4.02 -13.65 -4.00
CA LEU A 22 5.40 -13.77 -3.52
C LEU A 22 5.53 -14.85 -2.46
N LEU A 23 4.60 -14.90 -1.49
CA LEU A 23 4.58 -15.89 -0.43
C LEU A 23 4.29 -17.30 -0.97
N SER A 24 3.35 -17.42 -1.91
CA SER A 24 2.95 -18.69 -2.52
C SER A 24 4.08 -19.31 -3.34
N ALA A 25 4.67 -18.54 -4.27
CA ALA A 25 5.75 -19.02 -5.13
C ALA A 25 7.12 -19.01 -4.43
N ARG A 26 7.24 -18.37 -3.26
CA ARG A 26 8.49 -18.19 -2.48
C ARG A 26 9.64 -17.59 -3.30
N GLY A 27 9.28 -16.81 -4.32
CA GLY A 27 10.21 -16.18 -5.27
C GLY A 27 10.73 -17.09 -6.40
N ALA A 28 10.12 -18.26 -6.63
CA ALA A 28 10.44 -19.13 -7.76
C ALA A 28 10.08 -18.51 -9.12
N HIS A 29 9.07 -17.65 -9.17
CA HIS A 29 8.67 -16.90 -10.37
C HIS A 29 9.45 -15.57 -10.55
N GLY A 30 10.53 -15.37 -9.79
CA GLY A 30 11.27 -14.11 -9.77
C GLY A 30 10.57 -13.00 -9.00
N ARG A 31 11.05 -11.75 -9.16
CA ARG A 31 10.53 -10.56 -8.46
C ARG A 31 9.14 -10.17 -8.95
N GLY A 32 8.93 -10.14 -10.26
CA GLY A 32 7.71 -9.56 -10.85
C GLY A 32 7.52 -8.10 -10.45
N GLY A 33 6.26 -7.67 -10.39
CA GLY A 33 5.86 -6.34 -9.91
C GLY A 33 4.33 -6.22 -9.83
N VAL A 34 3.87 -5.13 -9.24
CA VAL A 34 2.44 -4.77 -9.20
C VAL A 34 2.05 -4.12 -10.52
N ASN A 35 1.04 -4.69 -11.20
CA ASN A 35 0.52 -4.14 -12.46
C ASN A 35 -0.80 -3.42 -12.18
N VAL A 36 -0.74 -2.10 -12.01
CA VAL A 36 -1.90 -1.23 -11.82
C VAL A 36 -1.73 0.06 -12.61
N SER A 37 -2.85 0.63 -13.04
CA SER A 37 -2.92 1.95 -13.68
C SER A 37 -2.98 3.07 -12.66
N ASP A 38 -2.61 4.28 -13.07
CA ASP A 38 -2.76 5.49 -12.25
C ASP A 38 -4.20 5.71 -11.77
N ASP A 39 -5.19 5.36 -12.59
CA ASP A 39 -6.61 5.52 -12.24
C ASP A 39 -7.04 4.53 -11.16
N GLU A 40 -6.49 3.31 -11.14
CA GLU A 40 -6.71 2.36 -10.05
C GLU A 40 -6.06 2.85 -8.76
N ILE A 41 -4.88 3.45 -8.83
CA ILE A 41 -4.20 4.08 -7.67
C ILE A 41 -5.07 5.22 -7.11
N ARG A 42 -5.54 6.13 -7.97
CA ARG A 42 -6.45 7.23 -7.56
C ARG A 42 -7.76 6.70 -7.00
N ALA A 43 -8.32 5.66 -7.60
CA ALA A 43 -9.56 5.04 -7.12
C ALA A 43 -9.36 4.45 -5.72
N ALA A 44 -8.23 3.80 -5.44
CA ALA A 44 -7.92 3.25 -4.12
C ALA A 44 -7.84 4.33 -3.03
N ALA A 45 -7.28 5.51 -3.34
CA ALA A 45 -7.23 6.64 -2.41
C ALA A 45 -8.63 7.25 -2.12
N ASN A 46 -9.57 7.14 -3.06
CA ASN A 46 -10.93 7.68 -2.92
C ASN A 46 -11.97 6.63 -2.48
N ARG A 47 -11.61 5.33 -2.50
CA ARG A 47 -12.53 4.24 -2.16
C ARG A 47 -12.93 4.29 -0.69
N LYS A 48 -14.23 4.25 -0.45
CA LYS A 48 -14.82 3.96 0.85
C LYS A 48 -14.66 2.46 1.13
N GLU A 49 -13.58 2.11 1.81
CA GLU A 49 -13.30 0.75 2.31
C GLU A 49 -14.25 0.42 3.49
N ASN A 50 -13.72 -0.13 4.58
CA ASN A 50 -14.43 -0.32 5.84
C ASN A 50 -14.70 0.99 6.62
N TRP A 51 -14.46 2.15 6.00
CA TRP A 51 -14.64 3.46 6.62
C TRP A 51 -15.91 4.16 6.12
N ALA A 52 -16.25 5.33 6.67
CA ALA A 52 -17.43 6.08 6.23
C ALA A 52 -17.20 6.81 4.90
N LYS A 53 -15.95 7.18 4.59
CA LYS A 53 -15.52 7.96 3.40
C LYS A 53 -14.17 7.46 2.87
N GLY A 54 -13.75 7.98 1.71
CA GLY A 54 -12.42 7.73 1.16
C GLY A 54 -11.31 8.39 1.96
N HIS A 55 -10.05 7.98 1.72
CA HIS A 55 -8.88 8.55 2.41
C HIS A 55 -8.81 10.07 2.18
N LEU A 56 -8.86 10.51 0.92
CA LEU A 56 -8.74 11.94 0.58
C LEU A 56 -9.92 12.77 1.11
N ASP A 57 -11.11 12.19 1.20
CA ASP A 57 -12.27 12.85 1.80
C ASP A 57 -12.04 13.12 3.29
N TYR A 58 -11.48 12.15 4.02
CA TYR A 58 -11.15 12.35 5.43
C TYR A 58 -10.06 13.41 5.63
N MET A 59 -9.03 13.45 4.77
CA MET A 59 -8.02 14.51 4.85
C MET A 59 -8.68 15.88 4.70
N ARG A 60 -9.55 16.03 3.70
CA ARG A 60 -10.28 17.29 3.45
C ARG A 60 -11.20 17.67 4.61
N ASP A 61 -11.97 16.72 5.14
CA ASP A 61 -12.92 16.97 6.23
C ASP A 61 -12.24 17.40 7.53
N HIS A 62 -11.03 16.90 7.80
CA HIS A 62 -10.26 17.24 9.00
C HIS A 62 -9.26 18.38 8.79
N GLY A 63 -9.20 18.96 7.60
CA GLY A 63 -8.32 20.08 7.28
C GLY A 63 -6.83 19.70 7.14
N THR A 64 -6.51 18.44 6.87
CA THR A 64 -5.13 17.99 6.58
C THR A 64 -4.76 18.38 5.16
N ASP A 65 -3.78 19.27 4.99
CA ASP A 65 -3.34 19.77 3.68
C ASP A 65 -2.40 18.78 2.97
N VAL A 66 -1.50 18.13 3.73
CA VAL A 66 -0.55 17.14 3.22
C VAL A 66 -0.42 16.02 4.26
N GLN A 67 -0.31 14.77 3.80
CA GLN A 67 0.01 13.64 4.66
C GLN A 67 1.22 12.88 4.11
N LEU A 68 2.16 12.55 4.99
CA LEU A 68 3.28 11.66 4.70
C LEU A 68 2.77 10.23 4.87
N ILE A 69 2.66 9.50 3.76
CA ILE A 69 2.23 8.10 3.76
C ILE A 69 3.42 7.15 3.69
N SER A 70 3.32 6.06 4.44
CA SER A 70 4.27 4.94 4.46
C SER A 70 3.56 3.63 4.12
N PRO A 71 4.29 2.54 3.85
CA PRO A 71 3.69 1.21 3.74
C PRO A 71 2.89 0.85 5.00
N ARG A 72 1.84 0.02 4.86
CA ARG A 72 1.10 -0.50 6.02
C ARG A 72 2.00 -1.46 6.81
N PRO A 73 2.50 -1.10 8.02
CA PRO A 73 3.62 -1.82 8.64
C PRO A 73 3.31 -3.28 8.96
N PHE A 74 2.06 -3.57 9.36
CA PHE A 74 1.60 -4.93 9.64
C PHE A 74 1.59 -5.85 8.41
N GLN A 75 1.70 -5.29 7.20
CA GLN A 75 1.78 -6.06 5.96
C GLN A 75 3.23 -6.37 5.53
N LEU A 76 4.25 -5.75 6.13
CA LEU A 76 5.63 -5.79 5.63
C LEU A 76 6.39 -7.11 5.88
N MET A 77 5.81 -8.12 6.54
CA MET A 77 6.41 -9.46 6.66
C MET A 77 7.84 -9.46 7.26
N GLN A 78 8.13 -8.59 8.23
CA GLN A 78 9.49 -8.27 8.69
C GLN A 78 10.40 -9.47 9.04
N SER A 79 9.83 -10.62 9.38
CA SER A 79 10.57 -11.85 9.74
C SER A 79 10.48 -12.98 8.71
N GLU A 80 9.78 -12.77 7.58
CA GLU A 80 9.56 -13.81 6.57
C GLU A 80 10.87 -14.23 5.89
N LYS A 81 10.95 -15.51 5.51
CA LYS A 81 12.10 -16.09 4.78
C LYS A 81 11.63 -16.72 3.47
N PRO A 82 12.34 -16.52 2.35
CA PRO A 82 13.63 -15.82 2.24
C PRO A 82 13.48 -14.29 2.29
N ALA A 83 14.46 -13.61 2.88
CA ALA A 83 14.43 -12.16 3.13
C ALA A 83 14.20 -11.32 1.85
N LYS A 84 14.61 -11.84 0.69
CA LYS A 84 14.36 -11.18 -0.61
C LYS A 84 12.87 -10.88 -0.86
N LEU A 85 11.94 -11.69 -0.35
CA LEU A 85 10.50 -11.44 -0.52
C LEU A 85 10.05 -10.18 0.23
N VAL A 86 10.60 -9.98 1.42
CA VAL A 86 10.35 -8.78 2.24
C VAL A 86 10.84 -7.55 1.50
N HIS A 87 12.04 -7.61 0.93
CA HIS A 87 12.64 -6.49 0.21
C HIS A 87 11.84 -6.16 -1.04
N TRP A 88 11.54 -7.17 -1.88
CA TRP A 88 10.73 -6.98 -3.08
C TRP A 88 9.36 -6.38 -2.78
N PHE A 89 8.66 -6.87 -1.75
CA PHE A 89 7.37 -6.31 -1.37
C PHE A 89 7.49 -4.87 -0.84
N THR A 90 8.51 -4.58 -0.04
CA THR A 90 8.72 -3.24 0.55
C THR A 90 9.05 -2.21 -0.53
N GLU A 91 9.86 -2.59 -1.52
CA GLU A 91 10.18 -1.74 -2.67
C GLU A 91 8.94 -1.40 -3.51
N GLU A 92 8.01 -2.36 -3.69
CA GLU A 92 6.78 -2.15 -4.47
C GLU A 92 5.70 -1.33 -3.74
N CYS A 93 5.91 -1.00 -2.46
CA CYS A 93 5.00 -0.15 -1.70
C CYS A 93 5.26 1.36 -1.88
N ASN A 94 6.36 1.74 -2.56
CA ASN A 94 6.77 3.13 -2.81
C ASN A 94 6.72 3.43 -4.32
#